data_AF-A0A9R1UNW7-F1
#
_entry.id   AF-A0A9R1UNW7-F1
#
_cell.length_a   1.000
_cell.length_b   1.000
_cell.length_c   1.000
_cell.angle_alpha   90.00
_cell.angle_beta   90.00
_cell.angle_gamma   90.00
#
_symmetry.space_group_name_H-M   'P 1'
#
loop_
_entity.id
_entity.type
_entity.pdbx_description
1 polymer ?
#
loop_
_entity_poly.entity_id
_entity_poly.type
_entity_poly.pdbx_seq_one_letter_code
_entity_poly.pdbx_strand_id
1 'polypeptide(L)'
;MSDYNGSNQFDLNQELETHNTFSFQQPSTFYSNSLMSEIPNEFHPYVTNIEDVEGDGNCGFRAIAVSLGYSQNYWRQIRSELHNKLLENWGRYAMIFQDDINNVHHSLSFTGLGPAQSEYWLIMPDTRFLIANKYGVIVYFLDKQVLSLWRHYKSERAAGWEILYNARLNAYIPPNAQRNNCNIHVVDVPDN
;
A
#
# COMPACT_ATOMS: atom_id res chain seq x y z
N MET A 1 13.06 34.53 -29.45
CA MET A 1 12.96 33.27 -30.21
C MET A 1 13.78 32.24 -29.47
N SER A 2 13.11 31.42 -28.65
CA SER A 2 13.50 30.05 -28.26
C SER A 2 12.53 29.61 -27.15
N ASP A 3 11.57 28.79 -27.54
CA ASP A 3 10.57 28.15 -26.70
C ASP A 3 11.23 27.10 -25.79
N TYR A 4 10.84 27.07 -24.52
CA TYR A 4 11.04 25.91 -23.65
C TYR A 4 9.66 25.50 -23.12
N ASN A 5 8.92 24.81 -23.97
CA ASN A 5 7.64 24.20 -23.65
C ASN A 5 7.91 22.71 -23.44
N GLY A 6 7.96 22.29 -22.19
CA GLY A 6 8.25 20.91 -21.79
C GLY A 6 7.37 20.53 -20.61
N SER A 7 6.08 20.36 -20.88
CA SER A 7 5.16 19.69 -19.97
C SER A 7 5.59 18.23 -19.82
N ASN A 8 6.32 17.92 -18.75
CA ASN A 8 6.55 16.55 -18.33
C ASN A 8 5.23 15.97 -17.81
N GLN A 9 4.43 15.47 -18.75
CA GLN A 9 3.30 14.62 -18.50
C GLN A 9 3.80 13.34 -17.82
N PHE A 10 3.45 13.15 -16.55
CA PHE A 10 3.67 11.88 -15.86
C PHE A 10 2.89 10.79 -16.63
N ASP A 11 3.61 9.98 -17.39
CA ASP A 11 3.05 8.83 -18.10
C ASP A 11 2.89 7.67 -17.11
N LEU A 12 1.63 7.35 -16.79
CA LEU A 12 1.26 6.21 -15.93
C LEU A 12 1.64 4.85 -16.53
N ASN A 13 2.14 4.81 -17.77
CA ASN A 13 2.59 3.60 -18.45
C ASN A 13 4.11 3.41 -18.43
N GLN A 14 4.87 4.31 -17.81
CA GLN A 14 6.32 4.16 -17.70
C GLN A 14 6.68 3.37 -16.44
N GLU A 15 7.05 2.11 -16.64
CA GLU A 15 7.50 1.19 -15.59
C GLU A 15 8.79 1.70 -14.93
N LEU A 16 8.86 1.69 -13.60
CA LEU A 16 10.12 1.90 -12.87
C LEU A 16 10.99 0.64 -13.04
N GLU A 17 12.27 0.80 -13.37
CA GLU A 17 13.19 -0.33 -13.54
C GLU A 17 13.16 -1.24 -12.29
N THR A 18 12.67 -2.47 -12.48
CA THR A 18 12.56 -3.45 -11.41
C THR A 18 13.93 -3.98 -11.04
N HIS A 19 14.53 -3.46 -9.96
CA HIS A 19 15.67 -4.10 -9.30
C HIS A 19 15.20 -5.29 -8.46
N ASN A 20 14.72 -6.36 -9.10
CA ASN A 20 14.33 -7.59 -8.43
C ASN A 20 15.49 -8.60 -8.37
N THR A 21 16.34 -8.45 -7.37
CA THR A 21 17.19 -9.51 -6.81
C THR A 21 16.76 -9.79 -5.37
N PHE A 22 15.48 -10.07 -5.15
CA PHE A 22 15.00 -10.47 -3.82
C PHE A 22 15.19 -11.98 -3.64
N SER A 23 16.26 -12.35 -2.94
CA SER A 23 16.48 -13.73 -2.49
C SER A 23 15.59 -13.99 -1.27
N PHE A 24 14.76 -15.04 -1.32
CA PHE A 24 13.98 -15.52 -0.18
C PHE A 24 14.91 -16.11 0.89
N GLN A 25 15.54 -15.27 1.70
CA GLN A 25 16.03 -15.70 3.00
C GLN A 25 14.83 -15.72 3.95
N GLN A 26 14.33 -16.92 4.26
CA GLN A 26 13.41 -17.16 5.37
C GLN A 26 14.07 -16.65 6.66
N PRO A 27 13.63 -15.52 7.24
CA PRO A 27 14.27 -15.00 8.43
C PRO A 27 13.64 -15.69 9.63
N SER A 28 14.35 -16.68 10.15
CA SER A 28 14.00 -17.46 11.35
C SER A 28 13.83 -16.62 12.63
N THR A 29 14.03 -15.31 12.56
CA THR A 29 13.99 -14.36 13.68
C THR A 29 12.63 -13.70 13.92
N PHE A 30 11.63 -13.87 13.03
CA PHE A 30 10.33 -13.19 13.16
C PHE A 30 9.25 -13.97 13.91
N TYR A 31 9.40 -15.29 14.04
CA TYR A 31 8.44 -16.16 14.74
C TYR A 31 8.38 -15.90 16.27
N SER A 32 9.34 -15.16 16.82
CA SER A 32 9.35 -14.74 18.22
C SER A 32 8.66 -13.39 18.47
N ASN A 33 8.23 -12.67 17.44
CA ASN A 33 7.51 -11.42 17.61
C ASN A 33 6.02 -11.69 17.93
N SER A 34 5.53 -11.21 19.07
CA SER A 34 4.13 -11.39 19.50
C SER A 34 3.13 -10.84 18.47
N LEU A 35 3.50 -9.79 17.72
CA LEU A 35 2.67 -9.19 16.68
C LEU A 35 2.53 -10.07 15.44
N MET A 36 3.47 -10.98 15.19
CA MET A 36 3.36 -11.93 14.07
C MET A 36 2.11 -12.82 14.23
N SER A 37 1.73 -13.13 15.47
CA SER A 37 0.51 -13.90 15.76
C SER A 37 -0.79 -13.17 15.40
N GLU A 38 -0.74 -11.84 15.24
CA GLU A 38 -1.88 -11.02 14.85
C GLU A 38 -2.07 -10.98 13.32
N ILE A 39 -0.99 -11.24 12.57
CA ILE A 39 -1.00 -11.29 11.10
C ILE A 39 -1.49 -12.69 10.67
N PRO A 40 -2.38 -12.80 9.67
CA PRO A 40 -2.77 -14.11 9.13
C PRO A 40 -1.56 -14.87 8.58
N ASN A 41 -1.53 -16.18 8.82
CA ASN A 41 -0.43 -17.06 8.43
C ASN A 41 -0.12 -16.99 6.93
N GLU A 42 -1.12 -16.70 6.10
CA GLU A 42 -0.96 -16.52 4.65
C GLU A 42 -0.02 -15.37 4.29
N PHE A 43 0.08 -14.35 5.14
CA PHE A 43 0.99 -13.22 4.91
C PHE A 43 2.39 -13.45 5.49
N HIS A 44 2.56 -14.38 6.44
CA HIS A 44 3.83 -14.59 7.16
C HIS A 44 5.05 -14.76 6.22
N PRO A 45 4.98 -15.54 5.12
CA PRO A 45 6.12 -15.69 4.22
C PRO A 45 6.57 -14.39 3.53
N TYR A 46 5.68 -13.39 3.48
CA TYR A 46 5.92 -12.10 2.82
C TYR A 46 6.28 -10.99 3.81
N VAL A 47 6.14 -11.22 5.12
CA VAL A 47 6.50 -10.24 6.14
C VAL A 47 8.01 -10.20 6.29
N THR A 48 8.61 -9.09 5.89
CA THR A 48 10.06 -8.85 6.00
C THR A 48 10.44 -8.09 7.26
N ASN A 49 9.50 -7.38 7.87
CA ASN A 49 9.69 -6.62 9.11
C ASN A 49 8.33 -6.39 9.82
N ILE A 50 8.35 -6.25 11.14
CA ILE A 50 7.21 -5.78 11.94
C ILE A 50 7.75 -4.76 12.95
N GLU A 51 7.18 -3.56 12.95
CA GLU A 51 7.56 -2.48 13.85
C GLU A 51 6.34 -1.92 14.57
N ASP A 52 6.43 -1.83 15.90
CA ASP A 52 5.47 -1.13 16.75
C ASP A 52 5.89 0.33 16.85
N VAL A 53 5.11 1.23 16.23
CA VAL A 53 5.42 2.65 16.13
C VAL A 53 4.79 3.45 17.26
N GLU A 54 5.31 4.65 17.54
CA GLU A 54 4.78 5.51 18.60
C GLU A 54 3.28 5.84 18.41
N GLY A 55 2.49 5.59 19.46
CA GLY A 55 1.05 5.84 19.53
C GLY A 55 0.67 7.27 19.90
N ASP A 56 1.20 8.27 19.21
CA ASP A 56 1.02 9.70 19.51
C ASP A 56 -0.06 10.39 18.64
N GLY A 57 -0.95 9.63 18.02
CA GLY A 57 -1.91 10.13 17.03
C GLY A 57 -1.29 10.41 15.64
N ASN A 58 0.03 10.25 15.48
CA ASN A 58 0.71 10.25 14.19
C ASN A 58 1.08 8.83 13.73
N CYS A 59 0.70 7.80 14.48
CA CYS A 59 1.08 6.40 14.27
C CYS A 59 0.84 5.89 12.84
N GLY A 60 -0.29 6.24 12.21
CA GLY A 60 -0.55 5.85 10.82
C GLY A 60 0.50 6.39 9.83
N PHE A 61 0.95 7.64 10.02
CA PHE A 61 1.99 8.25 9.20
C PHE A 61 3.39 7.71 9.53
N ARG A 62 3.64 7.41 10.81
CA ARG A 62 4.86 6.73 11.28
C ARG A 62 4.98 5.33 10.65
N ALA A 63 3.89 4.57 10.63
CA ALA A 63 3.83 3.25 10.03
C ALA A 63 4.11 3.29 8.51
N ILE A 64 3.60 4.30 7.80
CA ILE A 64 3.93 4.51 6.38
C ILE A 64 5.43 4.81 6.22
N ALA A 65 6.00 5.70 7.03
CA ALA A 65 7.43 6.03 6.96
C ALA A 65 8.30 4.77 7.12
N VAL A 66 8.02 3.96 8.15
CA VAL A 66 8.73 2.70 8.41
C VAL A 66 8.53 1.69 7.28
N SER A 67 7.32 1.56 6.76
CA SER A 67 7.02 0.63 5.65
C SER A 67 7.76 0.98 4.37
N LEU A 68 8.13 2.25 4.19
CA LEU A 68 8.96 2.75 3.08
C LEU A 68 10.46 2.68 3.37
N GLY A 69 10.87 2.16 4.54
CA GLY A 69 12.26 2.05 4.97
C GLY A 69 12.85 3.31 5.61
N TYR A 70 12.02 4.30 5.94
CA TYR A 70 12.46 5.50 6.66
C TYR A 70 12.32 5.33 8.18
N SER A 71 12.96 6.22 8.95
CA SER A 71 12.68 6.33 10.37
C SER A 71 11.24 6.80 10.59
N GLN A 72 10.56 6.26 11.61
CA GLN A 72 9.22 6.72 12.02
C GLN A 72 9.14 8.24 12.24
N ASN A 73 10.25 8.92 12.56
CA ASN A 73 10.31 10.38 12.74
C ASN A 73 10.05 11.18 11.46
N TYR A 74 10.00 10.54 10.29
CA TYR A 74 9.61 11.15 9.01
C TYR A 74 8.09 11.32 8.86
N TRP A 75 7.28 10.99 9.87
CA TRP A 75 5.82 11.10 9.83
C TRP A 75 5.29 12.47 9.36
N ARG A 76 5.98 13.57 9.71
CA ARG A 76 5.62 14.94 9.25
C ARG A 76 5.75 15.09 7.75
N GLN A 77 6.85 14.57 7.21
CA GLN A 77 7.11 14.61 5.78
C GLN A 77 6.08 13.76 5.04
N ILE A 78 5.82 12.52 5.52
CA ILE A 78 4.79 11.65 4.94
C ILE A 78 3.42 12.35 4.92
N ARG A 79 2.98 12.91 6.05
CA ARG A 79 1.69 13.62 6.13
C ARG A 79 1.62 14.77 5.12
N SER A 80 2.66 15.62 5.07
CA SER A 80 2.75 16.74 4.12
C SER A 80 2.73 16.29 2.66
N GLU A 81 3.47 15.23 2.35
CA GLU A 81 3.53 14.64 1.01
C GLU A 81 2.20 14.09 0.52
N LEU A 82 1.43 13.44 1.42
CA LEU A 82 0.08 12.97 1.13
C LEU A 82 -0.89 14.14 0.97
N HIS A 83 -0.79 15.15 1.84
CA HIS A 83 -1.62 16.37 1.75
C HIS A 83 -1.41 17.07 0.40
N ASN A 84 -0.15 17.28 0.00
CA ASN A 84 0.17 17.89 -1.29
C ASN A 84 -0.35 17.04 -2.46
N LYS A 85 -0.17 15.71 -2.42
CA LYS A 85 -0.68 14.81 -3.47
C LYS A 85 -2.20 14.89 -3.61
N LEU A 86 -2.92 15.00 -2.48
CA LEU A 86 -4.37 15.18 -2.46
C LEU A 86 -4.75 16.50 -3.13
N LEU A 87 -4.11 17.60 -2.75
CA LEU A 87 -4.41 18.94 -3.28
C LEU A 87 -4.09 19.05 -4.78
N GLU A 88 -2.95 18.53 -5.22
CA GLU A 88 -2.54 18.50 -6.63
C GLU A 88 -3.54 17.77 -7.55
N ASN A 89 -4.28 16.81 -7.00
CA ASN A 89 -5.20 15.96 -7.74
C ASN A 89 -6.62 15.98 -7.15
N TRP A 90 -7.01 17.11 -6.54
CA TRP A 90 -8.23 17.24 -5.76
C TRP A 90 -9.46 16.68 -6.48
N GLY A 91 -9.69 17.10 -7.73
CA GLY A 91 -10.86 16.66 -8.50
C GLY A 91 -10.93 15.14 -8.68
N ARG A 92 -9.79 14.45 -8.87
CA ARG A 92 -9.74 12.99 -9.01
C ARG A 92 -10.03 12.30 -7.69
N TYR A 93 -9.44 12.79 -6.60
CA TYR A 93 -9.68 12.24 -5.27
C TYR A 93 -11.08 12.57 -4.75
N ALA A 94 -11.68 13.68 -5.16
CA ALA A 94 -13.06 14.02 -4.82
C ALA A 94 -14.04 13.00 -5.42
N MET A 95 -13.76 12.50 -6.62
CA MET A 95 -14.55 11.43 -7.22
C MET A 95 -14.39 10.09 -6.49
N ILE A 96 -13.20 9.83 -5.91
CA ILE A 96 -12.91 8.58 -5.20
C ILE A 96 -13.50 8.61 -3.79
N PHE A 97 -13.23 9.67 -3.04
CA PHE A 97 -13.62 9.82 -1.63
C PHE A 97 -15.03 10.38 -1.45
N GLN A 98 -15.60 11.01 -2.48
CA GLN A 98 -16.95 11.57 -2.45
C GLN A 98 -17.13 12.47 -1.22
N ASP A 99 -18.10 12.15 -0.36
CA ASP A 99 -18.43 12.94 0.84
C ASP A 99 -17.30 12.97 1.87
N ASP A 100 -16.37 11.99 1.85
CA ASP A 100 -15.28 11.87 2.82
C ASP A 100 -14.04 12.70 2.46
N ILE A 101 -13.97 13.34 1.29
CA ILE A 101 -12.76 14.08 0.89
C ILE A 101 -12.37 15.16 1.90
N ASN A 102 -13.35 15.84 2.51
CA ASN A 102 -13.09 16.88 3.50
C ASN A 102 -12.51 16.29 4.80
N ASN A 103 -12.97 15.09 5.19
CA ASN A 103 -12.45 14.37 6.35
C ASN A 103 -11.01 13.92 6.09
N VAL A 104 -10.74 13.35 4.91
CA VAL A 104 -9.38 12.96 4.49
C VAL A 104 -8.48 14.20 4.46
N HIS A 105 -8.90 15.28 3.84
CA HIS A 105 -8.15 16.54 3.82
C HIS A 105 -7.86 17.07 5.23
N HIS A 106 -8.87 17.08 6.10
CA HIS A 106 -8.72 17.54 7.48
C HIS A 106 -7.70 16.67 8.24
N SER A 107 -7.77 15.35 8.10
CA SER A 107 -6.83 14.40 8.73
C SER A 107 -5.36 14.65 8.36
N LEU A 108 -5.11 15.19 7.17
CA LEU A 108 -3.78 15.48 6.64
C LEU A 108 -3.28 16.88 6.99
N SER A 109 -4.14 17.77 7.48
CA SER A 109 -3.82 19.20 7.64
C SER A 109 -3.14 19.57 8.96
N PHE A 110 -2.80 18.59 9.81
CA PHE A 110 -2.08 18.82 11.06
C PHE A 110 -0.66 19.33 10.86
N THR A 111 -0.35 20.49 11.43
CA THR A 111 0.98 21.14 11.34
C THR A 111 1.76 21.15 12.66
N GLY A 112 1.20 20.60 13.74
CA GLY A 112 1.83 20.55 15.05
C GLY A 112 3.10 19.68 15.09
N LEU A 113 3.92 19.91 16.13
CA LEU A 113 5.16 19.15 16.36
C LEU A 113 4.98 17.96 17.33
N GLY A 114 3.85 17.91 18.04
CA GLY A 114 3.59 16.92 19.08
C GLY A 114 2.48 15.93 18.71
N PRO A 115 1.89 15.28 19.72
CA PRO A 115 0.79 14.35 19.51
C PRO A 115 -0.38 15.00 18.78
N ALA A 116 -0.96 14.26 17.84
CA ALA A 116 -2.10 14.72 17.05
C ALA A 116 -3.43 14.29 17.71
N GLN A 117 -4.39 15.21 17.72
CA GLN A 117 -5.75 14.93 18.18
C GLN A 117 -6.47 13.99 17.20
N SER A 118 -7.53 13.32 17.66
CA SER A 118 -8.22 12.27 16.91
C SER A 118 -8.76 12.72 15.54
N GLU A 119 -9.13 13.98 15.40
CA GLU A 119 -9.55 14.58 14.12
C GLU A 119 -8.45 14.61 13.05
N TYR A 120 -7.18 14.47 13.45
CA TYR A 120 -6.01 14.45 12.58
C TYR A 120 -5.40 13.06 12.37
N TRP A 121 -6.09 12.01 12.83
CA TRP A 121 -5.62 10.64 12.66
C TRP A 121 -5.79 10.19 11.21
N LEU A 122 -4.83 9.40 10.71
CA LEU A 122 -4.91 8.82 9.39
C LEU A 122 -6.19 7.98 9.25
N ILE A 123 -7.02 8.29 8.27
CA ILE A 123 -8.27 7.57 8.00
C ILE A 123 -7.96 6.34 7.15
N MET A 124 -8.10 5.15 7.75
CA MET A 124 -7.97 3.87 7.07
C MET A 124 -9.33 3.15 7.02
N PRO A 125 -9.64 2.43 5.93
CA PRO A 125 -8.77 2.15 4.78
C PRO A 125 -8.77 3.24 3.70
N ASP A 126 -9.56 4.31 3.83
CA ASP A 126 -9.84 5.24 2.72
C ASP A 126 -8.58 5.88 2.14
N THR A 127 -7.63 6.29 2.99
CA THR A 127 -6.39 6.94 2.54
C THR A 127 -5.44 5.98 1.80
N ARG A 128 -5.69 4.67 1.78
CA ARG A 128 -4.80 3.67 1.12
C ARG A 128 -4.54 3.97 -0.35
N PHE A 129 -5.55 4.48 -1.07
CA PHE A 129 -5.44 4.76 -2.49
C PHE A 129 -4.53 5.98 -2.75
N LEU A 130 -4.61 6.98 -1.88
CA LEU A 130 -3.73 8.15 -1.91
C LEU A 130 -2.28 7.76 -1.63
N ILE A 131 -2.06 6.89 -0.63
CA ILE A 131 -0.73 6.37 -0.26
C ILE A 131 -0.12 5.58 -1.42
N ALA A 132 -0.88 4.61 -1.96
CA ALA A 132 -0.45 3.80 -3.09
C ALA A 132 -0.05 4.67 -4.29
N ASN A 133 -0.86 5.67 -4.64
CA ASN A 133 -0.59 6.57 -5.75
C ASN A 133 0.56 7.55 -5.49
N LYS A 134 0.85 7.91 -4.23
CA LYS A 134 1.96 8.79 -3.89
C LYS A 134 3.31 8.07 -4.00
N TYR A 135 3.37 6.83 -3.51
CA TYR A 135 4.63 6.11 -3.36
C TYR A 135 4.82 4.95 -4.37
N GLY A 136 3.84 4.65 -5.21
CA GLY A 136 3.93 3.55 -6.18
C GLY A 136 3.95 2.18 -5.51
N VAL A 137 3.21 2.02 -4.41
CA VAL A 137 3.20 0.80 -3.58
C VAL A 137 1.82 0.17 -3.49
N ILE A 138 1.76 -1.09 -3.06
CA ILE A 138 0.51 -1.75 -2.66
C ILE A 138 0.36 -1.61 -1.15
N VAL A 139 -0.83 -1.18 -0.70
CA VAL A 139 -1.13 -0.98 0.73
C VAL A 139 -2.15 -2.00 1.19
N TYR A 140 -1.77 -2.82 2.16
CA TYR A 140 -2.68 -3.72 2.88
C TYR A 140 -3.00 -3.14 4.26
N PHE A 141 -4.29 -3.07 4.58
CA PHE A 141 -4.76 -2.72 5.91
C PHE A 141 -5.32 -3.99 6.57
N LEU A 142 -4.67 -4.42 7.64
CA LEU A 142 -5.05 -5.60 8.40
C LEU A 142 -5.73 -5.14 9.69
N ASP A 143 -7.05 -5.32 9.77
CA ASP A 143 -7.83 -5.08 10.98
C ASP A 143 -8.42 -6.41 11.47
N LYS A 144 -8.42 -6.65 12.78
CA LYS A 144 -8.93 -7.88 13.41
C LYS A 144 -10.40 -8.16 13.01
N GLN A 145 -11.21 -7.12 12.77
CA GLN A 145 -12.59 -7.27 12.29
C GLN A 145 -12.66 -7.68 10.82
N VAL A 146 -11.86 -7.04 9.96
CA VAL A 146 -11.77 -7.41 8.53
C VAL A 146 -11.21 -8.82 8.38
N LEU A 147 -10.25 -9.20 9.22
CA LEU A 147 -9.65 -10.54 9.24
C LEU A 147 -10.62 -11.60 9.75
N SER A 148 -11.46 -11.30 10.74
CA SER A 148 -12.47 -12.27 11.22
C SER A 148 -13.52 -12.52 10.14
N LEU A 149 -13.96 -11.48 9.42
CA LEU A 149 -14.85 -11.62 8.26
C LEU A 149 -14.16 -12.38 7.13
N TRP A 150 -12.90 -12.08 6.83
CA TRP A 150 -12.16 -12.80 5.78
C TRP A 150 -11.98 -14.28 6.11
N ARG A 151 -11.61 -14.62 7.36
CA ARG A 151 -11.50 -16.02 7.81
C ARG A 151 -12.85 -16.75 7.79
N HIS A 152 -13.95 -16.07 8.07
CA HIS A 152 -15.28 -16.65 8.14
C HIS A 152 -15.95 -16.77 6.76
N TYR A 153 -15.68 -15.84 5.85
CA TYR A 153 -16.35 -15.71 4.55
C TYR A 153 -15.42 -15.91 3.34
N LYS A 154 -14.17 -16.36 3.55
CA LYS A 154 -13.30 -16.88 2.47
C LYS A 154 -13.99 -18.09 1.84
N SER A 155 -14.78 -17.83 0.82
CA SER A 155 -15.26 -18.84 -0.12
C SER A 155 -14.16 -19.14 -1.14
N GLU A 156 -14.23 -20.28 -1.83
CA GLU A 156 -13.37 -20.59 -2.98
C GLU A 156 -13.41 -19.48 -4.06
N ARG A 157 -14.49 -18.67 -4.11
CA ARG A 157 -14.59 -17.49 -4.99
C ARG A 157 -13.76 -16.28 -4.54
N ALA A 158 -13.15 -16.30 -3.36
CA ALA A 158 -12.13 -15.31 -3.00
C ALA A 158 -10.87 -15.45 -3.88
N ALA A 159 -10.66 -16.60 -4.53
CA ALA A 159 -9.74 -16.75 -5.68
C ALA A 159 -10.09 -15.78 -6.83
N GLY A 160 -11.33 -15.30 -6.92
CA GLY A 160 -11.76 -14.25 -7.83
C GLY A 160 -11.07 -12.90 -7.57
N TRP A 161 -10.63 -12.62 -6.34
CA TRP A 161 -9.81 -11.43 -6.04
C TRP A 161 -8.38 -11.59 -6.54
N GLU A 162 -7.84 -12.79 -6.50
CA GLU A 162 -6.56 -13.14 -7.15
C GLU A 162 -6.70 -13.06 -8.68
N ILE A 163 -7.83 -13.48 -9.26
CA ILE A 163 -8.14 -13.29 -10.69
C ILE A 163 -8.28 -11.80 -11.04
N LEU A 164 -8.96 -10.98 -10.24
CA LEU A 164 -9.09 -9.54 -10.48
C LEU A 164 -7.77 -8.80 -10.28
N TYR A 165 -6.97 -9.19 -9.27
CA TYR A 165 -5.63 -8.68 -9.02
C TYR A 165 -4.67 -9.04 -10.16
N ASN A 166 -4.68 -10.31 -10.61
CA ASN A 166 -3.90 -10.79 -11.75
C ASN A 166 -4.40 -10.22 -13.09
N ALA A 167 -5.71 -10.06 -13.28
CA ALA A 167 -6.28 -9.41 -14.47
C ALA A 167 -5.91 -7.92 -14.51
N ARG A 168 -5.84 -7.26 -13.36
CA ARG A 168 -5.37 -5.88 -13.24
C ARG A 168 -3.87 -5.79 -13.55
N LEU A 169 -3.04 -6.68 -13.01
CA LEU A 169 -1.62 -6.80 -13.37
C LEU A 169 -1.44 -7.09 -14.88
N ASN A 170 -2.21 -8.00 -15.45
CA ASN A 170 -2.15 -8.36 -16.87
C ASN A 170 -2.68 -7.25 -17.81
N ALA A 171 -3.61 -6.42 -17.34
CA ALA A 171 -4.06 -5.24 -18.09
C ALA A 171 -3.00 -4.13 -18.14
N TYR A 172 -2.01 -4.16 -17.24
CA TYR A 172 -0.84 -3.28 -17.26
C TYR A 172 0.35 -3.85 -18.05
N ILE A 173 0.28 -5.11 -18.52
CA ILE A 173 1.29 -5.70 -19.43
C ILE A 173 0.84 -5.44 -20.88
N PRO A 174 1.53 -4.62 -21.67
CA PRO A 174 1.14 -4.38 -23.05
C PRO A 174 1.24 -5.69 -23.88
N PRO A 175 0.40 -5.89 -24.92
CA PRO A 175 0.31 -7.14 -25.69
C PRO A 175 1.61 -7.68 -26.31
N ASN A 176 2.69 -6.88 -26.29
CA ASN A 176 3.96 -7.17 -26.94
C ASN A 176 5.16 -7.26 -25.99
N ALA A 177 4.96 -7.31 -24.66
CA ALA A 177 6.06 -7.63 -23.75
C ALA A 177 6.52 -9.09 -23.96
N GLN A 178 7.82 -9.29 -24.24
CA GLN A 178 8.37 -10.62 -24.51
C GLN A 178 8.13 -11.56 -23.32
N ARG A 179 7.40 -12.67 -23.57
CA ARG A 179 7.18 -13.77 -22.63
C ARG A 179 8.48 -14.58 -22.40
N ASN A 180 9.50 -13.99 -21.81
CA ASN A 180 10.74 -14.71 -21.55
C ASN A 180 11.01 -14.73 -20.04
N ASN A 181 10.69 -15.88 -19.43
CA ASN A 181 11.21 -16.43 -18.15
C ASN A 181 10.24 -16.69 -16.98
N CYS A 182 8.95 -16.95 -17.24
CA CYS A 182 8.10 -17.61 -16.23
C CYS A 182 7.63 -18.98 -16.75
N ASN A 183 8.48 -20.00 -16.59
CA ASN A 183 8.04 -21.39 -16.64
C ASN A 183 7.20 -21.67 -15.38
N ILE A 184 5.90 -21.45 -15.48
CA ILE A 184 4.94 -21.95 -14.50
C ILE A 184 4.75 -23.44 -14.80
N HIS A 185 5.41 -24.30 -14.03
CA HIS A 185 5.02 -25.70 -13.97
C HIS A 185 3.73 -25.79 -13.16
N VAL A 186 2.62 -26.06 -13.84
CA VAL A 186 1.36 -26.46 -13.20
C VAL A 186 1.61 -27.83 -12.57
N VAL A 187 1.55 -27.88 -11.24
CA VAL A 187 1.57 -29.14 -10.49
C VAL A 187 0.11 -29.53 -10.28
N ASP A 188 -0.33 -30.56 -10.99
CA ASP A 188 -1.65 -31.16 -10.77
C ASP A 188 -1.61 -31.94 -9.45
N VAL A 189 -2.40 -31.52 -8.48
CA VAL A 189 -2.63 -32.24 -7.22
C VAL A 189 -3.80 -33.20 -7.46
N PRO A 190 -3.67 -34.53 -7.25
CA PRO A 190 -4.78 -35.45 -7.42
C PRO A 190 -5.75 -35.36 -6.24
N ASP A 191 -7.04 -35.37 -6.55
CA ASP A 191 -8.12 -35.44 -5.58
C ASP A 191 -8.10 -36.78 -4.83
N ASN A 192 -8.00 -36.71 -3.49
CA ASN A 192 -8.39 -37.78 -2.57
C ASN A 192 -9.22 -37.19 -1.43
#